data_AF-A0A969IHK5-F1
#
_entry.id   AF-A0A969IHK5-F1
#
_cell.length_a   1.000
_cell.length_b   1.000
_cell.length_c   1.000
_cell.angle_alpha   90.00
_cell.angle_beta   90.00
_cell.angle_gamma   90.00
#
_symmetry.space_group_name_H-M   'P 1'
#
loop_
_entity.id
_entity.type
_entity.pdbx_description
1 polymer ?
#
loop_
_entity_poly.entity_id
_entity_poly.type
_entity_poly.pdbx_seq_one_letter_code
_entity_poly.pdbx_strand_id
1 'polypeptide(L)'
;MPLDRPIPRIKVINYGKLGELMIRWATEPETRPENLEVFKRAVEGAIDVQNFPTWVKGLQFVQSNNEVLMIRLPPAEFIEDTLERIEAGAGKYPFPDFYERFILEPGPHDQKEIFRFRVGDYTIAHCI
;
A
#
# COMPACT_ATOMS: atom_id res chain seq x y z
N MET A 1 13.06 -17.04 8.94
CA MET A 1 13.50 -16.35 10.17
C MET A 1 12.30 -15.56 10.66
N PRO A 2 11.92 -15.65 11.95
CA PRO A 2 10.80 -14.87 12.46
C PRO A 2 11.07 -13.37 12.31
N LEU A 3 10.02 -12.58 12.03
CA LEU A 3 10.12 -11.13 11.96
C LEU A 3 10.10 -10.54 13.39
N ASP A 4 10.87 -9.48 13.61
CA ASP A 4 10.82 -8.73 14.85
C ASP A 4 9.44 -8.05 15.02
N ARG A 5 8.87 -8.10 16.23
CA ARG A 5 7.59 -7.46 16.57
C ARG A 5 7.81 -6.15 17.36
N PRO A 6 7.01 -5.08 17.12
CA PRO A 6 5.96 -5.00 16.11
C PRO A 6 6.55 -4.98 14.71
N ILE A 7 5.93 -5.70 13.79
CA ILE A 7 6.48 -5.87 12.44
C ILE A 7 6.39 -4.52 11.70
N PRO A 8 7.51 -3.94 11.22
CA PRO A 8 7.48 -2.67 10.52
C PRO A 8 6.65 -2.75 9.23
N ARG A 9 5.70 -1.83 9.06
CA ARG A 9 4.83 -1.74 7.86
C ARG A 9 5.39 -0.75 6.84
N ILE A 10 5.10 -0.99 5.56
CA ILE A 10 5.38 0.00 4.51
C ILE A 10 4.44 1.18 4.72
N LYS A 11 5.00 2.39 4.82
CA LYS A 11 4.22 3.62 5.00
C LYS A 11 4.07 4.35 3.67
N VAL A 12 2.83 4.48 3.21
CA VAL A 12 2.48 5.33 2.06
C VAL A 12 2.34 6.77 2.55
N ILE A 13 3.06 7.70 1.92
CA ILE A 13 3.05 9.13 2.27
C ILE A 13 2.32 9.97 1.21
N ASN A 14 2.13 9.46 0.00
CA ASN A 14 1.32 10.09 -1.04
C ASN A 14 0.61 9.01 -1.89
N TYR A 15 -0.63 8.72 -1.50
CA TYR A 15 -1.48 7.72 -2.15
C TYR A 15 -1.83 8.07 -3.61
N GLY A 16 -1.92 9.37 -3.94
CA GLY A 16 -2.27 9.82 -5.28
C GLY A 16 -1.14 9.57 -6.27
N LYS A 17 0.09 9.97 -5.88
CA LYS A 17 1.31 9.67 -6.64
C LYS A 17 1.53 8.16 -6.77
N LEU A 18 1.30 7.42 -5.70
CA LEU A 18 1.39 5.96 -5.74
C LEU A 18 0.40 5.36 -6.74
N GLY A 19 -0.85 5.82 -6.70
CA GLY A 19 -1.90 5.43 -7.63
C GLY A 19 -1.53 5.67 -9.09
N GLU A 20 -0.95 6.83 -9.41
CA GLU A 20 -0.48 7.13 -10.76
C GLU A 20 0.57 6.13 -11.25
N LEU A 21 1.53 5.76 -10.39
CA LEU A 21 2.54 4.74 -10.70
C LEU A 21 1.90 3.36 -10.93
N MET A 22 0.98 2.94 -10.06
CA MET A 22 0.30 1.65 -10.19
C MET A 22 -0.56 1.57 -11.45
N ILE A 23 -1.30 2.63 -11.78
CA ILE A 23 -2.08 2.72 -13.02
C ILE A 23 -1.14 2.57 -14.21
N ARG A 24 -0.04 3.34 -14.23
CA ARG A 24 0.95 3.26 -15.30
C ARG A 24 1.52 1.85 -15.45
N TRP A 25 1.93 1.21 -14.37
CA TRP A 25 2.47 -0.16 -14.42
C TRP A 25 1.43 -1.22 -14.81
N ALA A 26 0.15 -0.95 -14.58
CA ALA A 26 -0.94 -1.82 -15.01
C ALA A 26 -1.24 -1.67 -16.52
N THR A 27 -1.14 -0.46 -17.07
CA THR A 27 -1.48 -0.14 -18.48
C THR A 27 -0.29 -0.16 -19.43
N GLU A 28 0.93 0.06 -18.93
CA GLU A 28 2.21 0.10 -19.65
C GLU A 28 3.20 -0.88 -18.97
N PRO A 29 3.05 -2.20 -19.14
CA PRO A 29 3.83 -3.22 -18.41
C PRO A 29 5.35 -3.08 -18.54
N GLU A 30 5.84 -2.56 -19.66
CA GLU A 30 7.24 -2.28 -19.95
C GLU A 30 7.86 -1.19 -19.06
N THR A 31 7.02 -0.41 -18.37
CA THR A 31 7.47 0.64 -17.43
C THR A 31 7.65 0.14 -16.00
N ARG A 32 7.38 -1.16 -15.75
CA ARG A 32 7.54 -1.76 -14.42
C ARG A 32 9.00 -1.76 -13.99
N PRO A 33 9.28 -1.43 -12.73
CA PRO A 33 10.58 -1.66 -12.12
C PRO A 33 10.99 -3.14 -12.23
N GLU A 34 12.19 -3.37 -12.76
CA GLU A 34 12.77 -4.72 -12.92
C GLU A 34 13.18 -5.37 -11.58
N ASN A 35 13.43 -4.55 -10.54
CA ASN A 35 13.88 -5.02 -9.25
C ASN A 35 13.49 -4.04 -8.13
N LEU A 36 13.69 -4.48 -6.88
CA LEU A 36 13.32 -3.73 -5.69
C LEU A 36 14.04 -2.37 -5.58
N GLU A 37 15.28 -2.27 -6.05
CA GLU A 37 16.04 -1.01 -5.98
C GLU A 37 15.54 0.02 -6.99
N VAL A 38 15.19 -0.42 -8.21
CA VAL A 38 14.51 0.45 -9.20
C VAL A 38 13.13 0.85 -8.68
N PHE A 39 12.41 -0.05 -8.02
CA PHE A 39 11.10 0.23 -7.43
C PHE A 39 11.19 1.32 -6.36
N LYS A 40 12.12 1.20 -5.40
CA LYS A 40 12.33 2.20 -4.34
C LYS A 40 12.57 3.60 -4.90
N ARG A 41 13.36 3.71 -5.97
CA ARG A 41 13.57 4.99 -6.67
C ARG A 41 12.29 5.50 -7.34
N ALA A 42 11.55 4.62 -8.02
CA ALA A 42 10.33 5.00 -8.72
C ALA A 42 9.22 5.50 -7.78
N VAL A 43 9.14 4.96 -6.56
CA VAL A 43 8.14 5.33 -5.54
C VAL A 43 8.60 6.43 -4.58
N GLU A 44 9.76 7.06 -4.84
CA GLU A 44 10.25 8.15 -4.00
C GLU A 44 9.23 9.29 -3.92
N GLY A 45 8.95 9.77 -2.70
CA GLY A 45 7.89 10.76 -2.44
C GLY A 45 6.46 10.21 -2.51
N ALA A 46 6.26 8.92 -2.81
CA ALA A 46 4.99 8.21 -2.67
C ALA A 46 4.98 7.27 -1.45
N ILE A 47 6.13 6.64 -1.18
CA ILE A 47 6.38 5.76 -0.03
C ILE A 47 7.52 6.35 0.81
N ASP A 48 7.48 6.12 2.12
CA ASP A 48 8.62 6.39 3.01
C ASP A 48 9.73 5.36 2.75
N VAL A 49 10.56 5.65 1.75
CA VAL A 49 11.69 4.80 1.35
C VAL A 49 12.80 4.80 2.41
N GLN A 50 12.91 5.87 3.22
CA GLN A 50 13.93 5.96 4.27
C GLN A 50 13.66 4.96 5.39
N ASN A 51 12.39 4.74 5.74
CA ASN A 51 11.95 3.75 6.73
C ASN A 51 11.43 2.46 6.07
N PHE A 52 11.89 2.13 4.86
CA PHE A 52 11.43 0.94 4.14
C PHE A 52 11.86 -0.34 4.88
N PRO A 53 10.94 -1.29 5.15
CA PRO A 53 11.27 -2.43 5.99
C PRO A 53 12.36 -3.34 5.40
N THR A 54 13.35 -3.69 6.22
CA THR A 54 14.51 -4.49 5.79
C THR A 54 14.16 -5.93 5.45
N TRP A 55 13.02 -6.44 5.92
CA TRP A 55 12.54 -7.79 5.63
C TRP A 55 12.00 -7.94 4.19
N VAL A 56 11.68 -6.85 3.50
CA VAL A 56 11.31 -6.88 2.08
C VAL A 56 12.57 -7.11 1.23
N LYS A 57 12.70 -8.29 0.64
CA LYS A 57 13.88 -8.69 -0.15
C LYS A 57 13.65 -8.77 -1.66
N GLY A 58 12.40 -8.76 -2.08
CA GLY A 58 12.03 -8.96 -3.48
C GLY A 58 10.88 -8.07 -3.92
N LEU A 59 10.67 -8.03 -5.23
CA LEU A 59 9.58 -7.34 -5.88
C LEU A 59 8.84 -8.32 -6.77
N GLN A 60 7.52 -8.35 -6.66
CA GLN A 60 6.67 -9.13 -7.54
C GLN A 60 5.47 -8.28 -7.95
N PHE A 61 5.26 -8.14 -9.25
CA PHE A 61 4.03 -7.60 -9.80
C PHE A 61 3.06 -8.75 -10.06
N VAL A 62 1.86 -8.64 -9.49
CA VAL A 62 0.78 -9.59 -9.68
C VAL A 62 -0.40 -8.82 -10.29
N GLN A 63 -0.83 -9.22 -11.48
CA GLN A 63 -1.93 -8.59 -12.22
C GLN A 63 -2.84 -9.68 -12.77
N SER A 64 -4.13 -9.64 -12.42
CA SER A 64 -5.12 -10.58 -12.96
C SER A 64 -5.63 -10.15 -14.33
N ASN A 65 -6.28 -11.07 -15.04
CA ASN A 65 -7.12 -10.77 -16.19
C ASN A 65 -8.62 -10.84 -15.81
N ASN A 66 -9.50 -10.62 -16.77
CA ASN A 66 -10.96 -10.62 -16.54
C ASN A 66 -11.57 -12.02 -16.39
N GLU A 67 -10.78 -13.08 -16.56
CA GLU A 67 -11.24 -14.47 -16.55
C GLU A 67 -10.94 -15.17 -15.21
N VAL A 68 -10.00 -14.63 -14.44
CA VAL A 68 -9.52 -15.24 -13.19
C VAL A 68 -9.79 -14.29 -12.01
N LEU A 69 -10.51 -14.81 -11.01
CA LEU A 69 -10.69 -14.13 -9.73
C LEU A 69 -9.38 -14.15 -8.93
N MET A 70 -8.88 -12.97 -8.57
CA MET A 70 -7.71 -12.81 -7.72
C MET A 70 -8.12 -12.44 -6.30
N ILE A 71 -7.70 -13.27 -5.33
CA ILE A 71 -7.86 -12.99 -3.90
C ILE A 71 -6.47 -12.79 -3.31
N ARG A 72 -6.19 -11.58 -2.81
CA ARG A 72 -4.95 -11.27 -2.09
C ARG A 72 -5.17 -11.47 -0.59
N LEU A 73 -4.58 -12.52 -0.03
CA LEU A 73 -4.53 -12.70 1.42
C LEU A 73 -3.27 -12.02 1.99
N PRO A 74 -3.37 -11.36 3.15
CA PRO A 74 -2.21 -10.83 3.85
C PRO A 74 -1.36 -11.95 4.47
N PRO A 75 -0.06 -11.72 4.75
CA PRO A 75 0.74 -12.66 5.54
C PRO A 75 0.11 -12.92 6.92
N ALA A 76 0.09 -14.18 7.35
CA ALA A 76 -0.52 -14.56 8.62
C ALA A 76 0.13 -13.84 9.81
N GLU A 77 1.46 -13.71 9.80
CA GLU A 77 2.22 -12.99 10.83
C GLU A 77 1.81 -11.50 10.98
N PHE A 78 1.30 -10.86 9.92
CA PHE A 78 0.84 -9.47 9.97
C PHE A 78 -0.53 -9.38 10.64
N ILE A 79 -1.41 -10.34 10.35
CA ILE A 79 -2.71 -10.44 11.00
C ILE A 79 -2.52 -10.70 12.50
N GLU A 80 -1.67 -11.67 12.85
CA GLU A 80 -1.36 -12.00 14.25
C GLU A 80 -0.76 -10.79 14.99
N ASP A 81 0.24 -10.13 14.42
CA ASP A 81 0.85 -8.93 15.01
C ASP A 81 -0.17 -7.79 15.21
N THR A 82 -1.07 -7.57 14.25
CA THR A 82 -2.14 -6.56 14.41
C THR A 82 -3.16 -6.98 15.48
N LEU A 83 -3.59 -8.25 15.52
CA LEU A 83 -4.52 -8.75 16.54
C LEU A 83 -3.92 -8.65 17.94
N GLU A 84 -2.67 -9.05 18.13
CA GLU A 84 -1.95 -8.92 19.41
C GLU A 84 -1.85 -7.45 19.86
N ARG A 85 -1.59 -6.53 18.93
CA ARG A 85 -1.58 -5.09 19.23
C ARG A 85 -2.95 -4.61 19.68
N ILE A 86 -4.04 -5.03 19.01
CA ILE A 86 -5.42 -4.69 19.41
C ILE A 86 -5.73 -5.22 20.81
N GLU A 87 -5.41 -6.49 21.09
CA GLU A 87 -5.61 -7.10 22.40
C GLU A 87 -4.80 -6.42 23.50
N ALA A 88 -3.58 -5.96 23.19
CA ALA A 88 -2.73 -5.17 24.09
C ALA A 88 -3.21 -3.72 24.28
N GLY A 89 -4.35 -3.33 23.70
CA GLY A 89 -4.92 -2.00 23.83
C GLY A 89 -4.35 -0.98 22.85
N ALA A 90 -3.94 -1.40 21.66
CA ALA A 90 -3.69 -0.46 20.56
C ALA A 90 -4.91 0.46 20.44
N GLY A 91 -4.68 1.77 20.59
CA GLY A 91 -5.72 2.76 20.80
C GLY A 91 -6.69 2.91 19.62
N LYS A 92 -6.75 4.09 19.00
CA LYS A 92 -7.64 4.31 17.86
C LYS A 92 -6.99 3.80 16.58
N TYR A 93 -7.78 3.17 15.74
CA TYR A 93 -7.35 2.80 14.39
C TYR A 93 -7.07 4.08 13.58
N PRO A 94 -5.84 4.27 13.07
CA PRO A 94 -5.52 5.47 12.31
C PRO A 94 -6.16 5.39 10.93
N PHE A 95 -7.07 6.32 10.63
CA PHE A 95 -7.44 6.56 9.24
C PHE A 95 -6.35 7.39 8.57
N PRO A 96 -5.94 7.06 7.34
CA PRO A 96 -5.10 7.98 6.57
C PRO A 96 -5.77 9.35 6.45
N ASP A 97 -5.01 10.44 6.64
CA ASP A 97 -5.49 11.84 6.59
C ASP A 97 -6.35 12.15 5.36
N PHE A 98 -6.07 11.45 4.28
CA PHE A 98 -6.86 11.45 3.06
C PHE A 98 -8.34 11.18 3.34
N TYR A 99 -8.68 10.07 4.03
CA TYR A 99 -10.07 9.71 4.30
C TYR A 99 -10.79 10.81 5.08
N GLU A 100 -10.10 11.48 6.01
CA GLU A 100 -10.68 12.63 6.71
C GLU A 100 -11.08 13.75 5.74
N ARG A 101 -10.23 14.08 4.76
CA ARG A 101 -10.57 15.08 3.72
C ARG A 101 -11.84 14.73 2.95
N PHE A 102 -11.99 13.50 2.45
CA PHE A 102 -13.17 13.11 1.65
C PHE A 102 -14.45 12.94 2.48
N ILE A 103 -14.30 12.55 3.76
CA ILE A 103 -15.43 12.36 4.67
C ILE A 103 -15.90 13.70 5.23
N LEU A 104 -15.00 14.63 5.53
CA LEU A 104 -15.30 15.91 6.18
C LEU A 104 -15.66 17.02 5.18
N GLU A 105 -15.27 16.91 3.91
CA GLU A 105 -15.68 17.84 2.84
C GLU A 105 -16.86 17.25 2.04
N PRO A 106 -18.12 17.59 2.38
CA PRO A 106 -19.29 17.08 1.67
C PRO A 106 -19.39 17.66 0.25
N GLY A 107 -19.54 16.79 -0.75
CA GLY A 107 -19.74 17.18 -2.14
C GLY A 107 -19.18 16.18 -3.15
N PRO A 108 -19.42 16.38 -4.45
CA PRO A 108 -18.75 15.62 -5.48
C PRO A 108 -17.25 15.94 -5.47
N HIS A 109 -16.44 14.89 -5.46
CA HIS A 109 -14.99 14.96 -5.52
C HIS A 109 -14.50 14.66 -6.92
N ASP A 110 -13.29 15.10 -7.27
CA ASP A 110 -12.70 14.77 -8.56
C ASP A 110 -12.51 13.24 -8.69
N GLN A 111 -13.19 12.66 -9.68
CA GLN A 111 -13.23 11.21 -9.86
C GLN A 111 -11.84 10.63 -10.16
N LYS A 112 -10.99 11.39 -10.86
CA LYS A 112 -9.64 10.97 -11.24
C LYS A 112 -8.72 10.94 -10.02
N GLU A 113 -8.81 11.95 -9.16
CA GLU A 113 -8.14 12.00 -7.84
C GLU A 113 -8.52 10.75 -7.05
N ILE A 114 -9.81 10.54 -6.75
CA ILE A 114 -10.30 9.41 -5.95
C ILE A 114 -9.86 8.07 -6.54
N PHE A 115 -9.97 7.91 -7.85
CA PHE A 115 -9.57 6.68 -8.52
C PHE A 115 -8.08 6.35 -8.27
N ARG A 116 -7.19 7.34 -8.44
CA ARG A 116 -5.75 7.15 -8.17
C ARG A 116 -5.51 6.74 -6.72
N PHE A 117 -6.15 7.41 -5.76
CA PHE A 117 -5.98 7.08 -4.34
C PHE A 117 -6.41 5.65 -4.02
N ARG A 118 -7.59 5.24 -4.50
CA ARG A 118 -8.08 3.87 -4.35
C ARG A 118 -7.08 2.87 -4.89
N VAL A 119 -6.56 3.09 -6.10
CA VAL A 119 -5.55 2.21 -6.72
C VAL A 119 -4.29 2.12 -5.87
N GLY A 120 -3.79 3.25 -5.37
CA GLY A 120 -2.61 3.28 -4.51
C GLY A 120 -2.81 2.49 -3.21
N ASP A 121 -3.96 2.66 -2.57
CA ASP A 121 -4.29 2.04 -1.27
C ASP A 121 -4.33 0.51 -1.37
N TYR A 122 -5.20 -0.06 -2.24
CA TYR A 122 -5.36 -1.52 -2.29
C TYR A 122 -4.16 -2.28 -2.89
N THR A 123 -3.22 -1.59 -3.54
CA THR A 123 -2.09 -2.23 -4.22
C THR A 123 -0.90 -2.48 -3.27
N ILE A 124 -0.69 -1.65 -2.25
CA ILE A 124 0.47 -1.79 -1.35
C ILE A 124 0.11 -1.87 0.14
N ALA A 125 -1.12 -1.51 0.52
CA ALA A 125 -1.53 -1.56 1.93
C ALA A 125 -1.28 -2.96 2.54
N HIS A 126 -0.67 -2.94 3.73
CA HIS A 126 -0.55 -4.08 4.62
C HIS A 126 -1.53 -3.90 5.78
N CYS A 127 -1.91 -4.99 6.45
CA CYS A 127 -2.73 -4.92 7.66
C CYS A 127 -2.02 -4.05 8.71
N ILE A 128 -2.73 -3.07 9.28
CA ILE A 128 -2.20 -2.09 10.26
C ILE A 128 -2.86 -2.33 11.60
#